data_AF-A0A7W0EHT0-F1
#
_entry.id   AF-A0A7W0EHT0-F1
#
_cell.length_a   1.000
_cell.length_b   1.000
_cell.length_c   1.000
_cell.angle_alpha   90.00
_cell.angle_beta   90.00
_cell.angle_gamma   90.00
#
_symmetry.space_group_name_H-M   'P 1'
#
loop_
_entity.id
_entity.type
_entity.pdbx_description
1 polymer ?
#
loop_
_entity_poly.entity_id
_entity_poly.type
_entity_poly.pdbx_seq_one_letter_code
_entity_poly.pdbx_strand_id
1 'polypeptide(L)'
;IKTVEDLKGKTMLFGPTLAPTGFMSQVDVLQQHGLDPEKDLAFYTVPKGSFKHEQVIYGVLFEKFDAGAIPISDIENMAADNKIDMEDFRIVAKGESIPYCNFAVTQKVDPAFAEKFKQTLLAITPETTVEYNGERIKVLKHALADGYEDTKDADFNIVREMAKRTNMPPYQKF
;
A
#
# COMPACT_ATOMS: atom_id res chain seq x y z
N ILE A 1 15.51 -12.75 11.12
CA ILE A 1 14.21 -13.24 10.58
C ILE A 1 14.42 -13.58 9.12
N LYS A 2 14.05 -14.79 8.68
CA LYS A 2 14.24 -15.26 7.29
C LYS A 2 12.95 -15.70 6.64
N THR A 3 11.99 -16.21 7.40
CA THR A 3 10.67 -16.62 6.90
C THR A 3 9.55 -15.95 7.69
N VAL A 4 8.30 -16.10 7.24
CA VAL A 4 7.13 -15.53 7.92
C VAL A 4 6.98 -16.15 9.31
N GLU A 5 7.24 -17.44 9.45
CA GLU A 5 7.14 -18.19 10.71
C GLU A 5 8.11 -17.67 11.78
N ASP A 6 9.28 -17.15 11.38
CA ASP A 6 10.25 -16.51 12.29
C ASP A 6 9.71 -15.24 12.97
N LEU A 7 8.57 -14.70 12.51
CA LEU A 7 7.90 -13.54 13.12
C LEU A 7 7.16 -13.90 14.41
N LYS A 8 6.97 -15.18 14.72
CA LYS A 8 6.37 -15.59 15.98
C LYS A 8 7.20 -15.10 17.18
N GLY A 9 6.56 -14.41 18.11
CA GLY A 9 7.17 -13.79 19.28
C GLY A 9 8.01 -12.56 18.95
N LYS A 10 7.87 -11.98 17.76
CA LYS A 10 8.59 -10.78 17.33
C LYS A 10 7.72 -9.53 17.45
N THR A 11 8.40 -8.39 17.50
CA THR A 11 7.78 -7.07 17.47
C THR A 11 7.63 -6.59 16.03
N MET A 12 6.47 -6.04 15.68
CA MET A 12 6.18 -5.64 14.30
C MET A 12 5.52 -4.27 14.20
N LEU A 13 5.91 -3.50 13.19
CA LEU A 13 5.28 -2.24 12.80
C LEU A 13 4.44 -2.45 11.53
N PHE A 14 3.16 -2.09 11.58
CA PHE A 14 2.30 -2.07 10.39
C PHE A 14 2.11 -0.64 9.86
N GLY A 15 1.73 -0.54 8.59
CA GLY A 15 1.16 0.67 8.02
C GLY A 15 -0.23 0.99 8.58
N PRO A 16 -0.93 2.00 8.03
CA PRO A 16 -2.25 2.41 8.51
C PRO A 16 -3.25 1.24 8.54
N THR A 17 -3.98 1.05 9.64
CA THR A 17 -4.86 -0.11 9.84
C THR A 17 -5.90 -0.30 8.74
N LEU A 18 -6.43 0.79 8.16
CA LEU A 18 -7.42 0.73 7.08
C LEU A 18 -6.80 0.65 5.68
N ALA A 19 -5.48 0.58 5.55
CA ALA A 19 -4.81 0.50 4.25
C ALA A 19 -4.80 -0.94 3.73
N PRO A 20 -5.30 -1.19 2.50
CA PRO A 20 -5.21 -2.50 1.87
C PRO A 20 -3.77 -3.04 1.79
N THR A 21 -2.84 -2.21 1.32
CA THR A 21 -1.43 -2.59 1.08
C THR A 21 -0.50 -2.36 2.27
N GLY A 22 -0.94 -1.62 3.30
CA GLY A 22 -0.13 -1.31 4.48
C GLY A 22 -0.48 -2.14 5.73
N PHE A 23 -1.64 -2.80 5.72
CA PHE A 23 -2.11 -3.60 6.85
C PHE A 23 -2.81 -4.88 6.39
N MET A 24 -3.89 -4.77 5.63
CA MET A 24 -4.73 -5.91 5.28
C MET A 24 -3.97 -7.03 4.55
N SER A 25 -3.20 -6.69 3.52
CA SER A 25 -2.45 -7.68 2.75
C SER A 25 -1.39 -8.40 3.59
N GLN A 26 -0.84 -7.74 4.61
CA GLN A 26 0.17 -8.33 5.48
C GLN A 26 -0.45 -9.18 6.57
N VAL A 27 -1.62 -8.81 7.09
CA VAL A 27 -2.41 -9.70 7.93
C VAL A 27 -2.81 -10.96 7.15
N ASP A 28 -3.23 -10.84 5.88
CA ASP A 28 -3.54 -12.00 5.03
C ASP A 28 -2.31 -12.91 4.86
N VAL A 29 -1.13 -12.35 4.58
CA VAL A 29 0.13 -13.13 4.49
C VAL A 29 0.44 -13.84 5.82
N LEU A 30 0.35 -13.17 6.96
CA LEU A 30 0.58 -13.80 8.26
C LEU A 30 -0.38 -14.96 8.50
N GLN A 31 -1.67 -14.76 8.23
CA GLN A 31 -2.71 -15.77 8.44
C GLN A 31 -2.54 -16.98 7.51
N GLN A 32 -2.15 -16.78 6.25
CA GLN A 32 -1.85 -17.87 5.32
C GLN A 32 -0.67 -18.74 5.80
N HIS A 33 0.27 -18.15 6.56
CA HIS A 33 1.38 -18.85 7.22
C HIS A 33 1.04 -19.34 8.64
N GLY A 34 -0.23 -19.29 9.04
CA GLY A 34 -0.68 -19.78 10.35
C GLY A 34 -0.29 -18.90 11.53
N LEU A 35 0.04 -17.62 11.30
CA LEU A 35 0.29 -16.63 12.35
C LEU A 35 -0.91 -15.69 12.51
N ASP A 36 -1.42 -15.62 13.72
CA ASP A 36 -2.41 -14.62 14.13
C ASP A 36 -1.67 -13.45 14.80
N PRO A 37 -1.65 -12.24 14.21
CA PRO A 37 -0.89 -11.13 14.76
C PRO A 37 -1.31 -10.75 16.19
N GLU A 38 -2.56 -11.03 16.59
CA GLU A 38 -3.04 -10.77 17.96
C GLU A 38 -2.50 -11.76 18.99
N LYS A 39 -2.13 -12.97 18.57
CA LYS A 39 -1.76 -14.07 19.47
C LYS A 39 -0.29 -14.44 19.39
N ASP A 40 0.28 -14.37 18.20
CA ASP A 40 1.59 -14.91 17.89
C ASP A 40 2.68 -13.85 17.84
N LEU A 41 2.38 -12.57 17.62
CA LEU A 41 3.37 -11.50 17.75
C LEU A 41 3.57 -11.12 19.22
N ALA A 42 4.80 -10.75 19.60
CA ALA A 42 5.06 -10.27 20.96
C ALA A 42 4.42 -8.89 21.20
N PHE A 43 4.46 -8.03 20.18
CA PHE A 43 3.81 -6.73 20.18
C PHE A 43 3.71 -6.24 18.74
N TYR A 44 2.60 -5.58 18.39
CA TYR A 44 2.52 -4.85 17.14
C TYR A 44 1.86 -3.49 17.33
N THR A 45 2.16 -2.56 16.42
CA THR A 45 1.52 -1.24 16.42
C THR A 45 1.53 -0.59 15.05
N VAL A 46 0.86 0.57 14.95
CA VAL A 46 0.83 1.42 13.76
C VAL A 46 1.39 2.80 14.14
N PRO A 47 2.32 3.38 13.35
CA PRO A 47 2.85 4.70 13.63
C PRO A 47 1.79 5.80 13.66
N LYS A 48 2.03 6.82 14.49
CA LYS A 48 1.16 8.00 14.65
C LYS A 48 1.70 9.17 13.81
N GLY A 49 0.79 10.05 13.38
CA GLY A 49 1.14 11.24 12.60
C GLY A 49 1.32 10.96 11.11
N SER A 50 2.13 11.79 10.46
CA SER A 50 2.45 11.71 9.02
C SER A 50 3.64 10.79 8.75
N PHE A 51 3.86 10.44 7.47
CA PHE A 51 5.02 9.64 7.03
C PHE A 51 5.10 8.27 7.70
N LYS A 52 3.96 7.60 7.81
CA LYS A 52 3.85 6.34 8.55
C LYS A 52 4.66 5.23 7.90
N HIS A 53 4.77 5.17 6.58
CA HIS A 53 5.53 4.11 5.90
C HIS A 53 7.03 4.26 6.14
N GLU A 54 7.55 5.49 6.06
CA GLU A 54 8.94 5.81 6.39
C GLU A 54 9.25 5.51 7.86
N GLN A 55 8.31 5.81 8.77
CA GLN A 55 8.43 5.45 10.18
C GLN A 55 8.48 3.93 10.42
N VAL A 56 7.77 3.12 9.61
CA VAL A 56 7.91 1.66 9.66
C VAL A 56 9.32 1.25 9.24
N ILE A 57 9.80 1.75 8.11
CA ILE A 57 11.12 1.41 7.54
C ILE A 57 12.24 1.79 8.52
N TYR A 58 12.24 3.02 9.04
CA TYR A 58 13.23 3.46 10.03
C TYR A 58 13.08 2.73 11.38
N GLY A 59 11.87 2.34 11.75
CA GLY A 59 11.63 1.55 12.96
C GLY A 59 12.32 0.18 12.92
N VAL A 60 12.39 -0.44 11.74
CA VAL A 60 13.13 -1.69 11.52
C VAL A 60 14.63 -1.42 11.37
N LEU A 61 15.03 -0.40 10.59
CA LEU A 61 16.44 -0.05 10.37
C LEU A 61 17.19 0.24 11.67
N PHE A 62 16.55 0.95 12.60
CA PHE A 62 17.13 1.26 13.90
C PHE A 62 16.84 0.19 14.96
N GLU A 63 16.41 -1.00 14.54
CA GLU A 63 16.18 -2.18 15.38
C GLU A 63 15.21 -1.93 16.55
N LYS A 64 14.34 -0.93 16.43
CA LYS A 64 13.31 -0.64 17.44
C LYS A 64 12.18 -1.69 17.38
N PHE A 65 11.95 -2.25 16.20
CA PHE A 65 11.04 -3.35 15.94
C PHE A 65 11.77 -4.39 15.09
N ASP A 66 11.46 -5.66 15.31
CA ASP A 66 12.11 -6.76 14.59
C ASP A 66 11.68 -6.82 13.11
N ALA A 67 10.46 -6.37 12.80
CA ALA A 67 9.90 -6.43 11.44
C ALA A 67 8.92 -5.28 11.15
N GLY A 68 8.65 -5.06 9.86
CA GLY A 68 7.77 -4.01 9.38
C GLY A 68 6.97 -4.44 8.15
N ALA A 69 5.78 -3.87 7.99
CA ALA A 69 4.89 -4.05 6.84
C ALA A 69 4.70 -2.71 6.10
N ILE A 70 5.09 -2.69 4.82
CA ILE A 70 5.00 -1.52 3.93
C ILE A 70 4.62 -1.95 2.50
N PRO A 71 4.05 -1.04 1.69
CA PRO A 71 4.06 -1.17 0.23
C PRO A 71 5.50 -1.22 -0.29
N ILE A 72 5.81 -2.19 -1.16
CA ILE A 72 7.17 -2.39 -1.66
C ILE A 72 7.74 -1.14 -2.37
N SER A 73 6.88 -0.37 -3.03
CA SER A 73 7.26 0.88 -3.69
C SER A 73 7.83 1.90 -2.71
N ASP A 74 7.43 1.91 -1.44
CA ASP A 74 7.88 2.93 -0.49
C ASP A 74 9.33 2.70 -0.08
N ILE A 75 9.73 1.45 0.16
CA ILE A 75 11.14 1.14 0.47
C ILE A 75 12.02 1.31 -0.78
N GLU A 76 11.52 0.95 -1.97
CA GLU A 76 12.21 1.17 -3.25
C GLU A 76 12.41 2.66 -3.53
N ASN A 77 11.39 3.49 -3.30
CA ASN A 77 11.49 4.95 -3.46
C ASN A 77 12.46 5.56 -2.45
N MET A 78 12.43 5.11 -1.19
CA MET A 78 13.41 5.58 -0.19
C MET A 78 14.84 5.20 -0.55
N ALA A 79 15.07 4.00 -1.09
CA ALA A 79 16.38 3.58 -1.59
C ALA A 79 16.82 4.43 -2.80
N ALA A 80 15.94 4.66 -3.77
CA ALA A 80 16.21 5.51 -4.94
C ALA A 80 16.55 6.95 -4.54
N ASP A 81 15.92 7.46 -3.47
CA ASP A 81 16.21 8.76 -2.86
C ASP A 81 17.49 8.77 -2.00
N ASN A 82 18.23 7.66 -1.89
CA ASN A 82 19.41 7.48 -1.03
C ASN A 82 19.14 7.72 0.47
N LYS A 83 17.92 7.43 0.93
CA LYS A 83 17.52 7.58 2.34
C LYS A 83 17.85 6.37 3.20
N ILE A 84 17.96 5.19 2.58
CA ILE A 84 18.26 3.88 3.18
C ILE A 84 19.03 3.03 2.16
N ASP A 85 19.72 1.99 2.63
CA ASP A 85 20.28 0.94 1.77
C ASP A 85 19.35 -0.30 1.79
N MET A 86 19.06 -0.87 0.62
CA MET A 86 18.27 -2.10 0.55
C MET A 86 18.99 -3.31 1.13
N GLU A 87 20.34 -3.28 1.19
CA GLU A 87 21.14 -4.34 1.80
C GLU A 87 20.92 -4.49 3.31
N ASP A 88 20.47 -3.42 3.98
CA ASP A 88 20.12 -3.44 5.41
C ASP A 88 18.81 -4.21 5.70
N PHE A 89 18.04 -4.54 4.66
CA PHE A 89 16.72 -5.15 4.81
C PHE A 89 16.64 -6.53 4.17
N ARG A 90 15.77 -7.36 4.73
CA ARG A 90 15.33 -8.61 4.10
C ARG A 90 13.83 -8.57 3.89
N ILE A 91 13.42 -8.68 2.63
CA ILE A 91 12.01 -8.91 2.31
C ILE A 91 11.67 -10.36 2.65
N VAL A 92 10.89 -10.54 3.72
CA VAL A 92 10.54 -11.87 4.25
C VAL A 92 9.41 -12.52 3.46
N ALA A 93 8.46 -11.71 2.95
CA ALA A 93 7.36 -12.13 2.11
C ALA A 93 6.83 -10.95 1.29
N LYS A 94 6.10 -11.25 0.21
CA LYS A 94 5.30 -10.29 -0.55
C LYS A 94 3.87 -10.82 -0.62
N GLY A 95 2.89 -9.96 -0.41
CA GLY A 95 1.48 -10.31 -0.61
C GLY A 95 1.13 -10.42 -2.09
N GLU A 96 -0.06 -10.96 -2.36
CA GLU A 96 -0.62 -10.93 -3.71
C GLU A 96 -0.81 -9.50 -4.20
N SER A 97 -0.59 -9.27 -5.49
CA SER A 97 -0.90 -7.99 -6.12
C SER A 97 -2.40 -7.72 -6.06
N ILE A 98 -2.77 -6.57 -5.52
CA ILE A 98 -4.15 -6.08 -5.48
C ILE A 98 -4.25 -4.77 -6.25
N PRO A 99 -5.43 -4.41 -6.80
CA PRO A 99 -5.64 -3.10 -7.41
C PRO A 99 -5.18 -1.97 -6.49
N TYR A 100 -4.44 -1.03 -7.05
CA TYR A 100 -3.89 0.10 -6.32
C TYR A 100 -4.91 1.26 -6.23
N CYS A 101 -4.48 2.40 -5.68
CA CYS A 101 -5.30 3.60 -5.58
C CYS A 101 -6.01 3.90 -6.91
N ASN A 102 -7.34 4.04 -6.85
CA ASN A 102 -8.18 4.21 -8.02
C ASN A 102 -9.00 5.51 -7.95
N PHE A 103 -9.39 6.01 -9.12
CA PHE A 103 -10.45 7.01 -9.22
C PHE A 103 -11.81 6.32 -9.19
N ALA A 104 -12.77 6.94 -8.52
CA ALA A 104 -14.17 6.49 -8.49
C ALA A 104 -15.10 7.69 -8.64
N VAL A 105 -16.24 7.47 -9.29
CA VAL A 105 -17.31 8.47 -9.43
C VAL A 105 -18.58 7.97 -8.75
N THR A 106 -19.36 8.89 -8.19
CA THR A 106 -20.68 8.56 -7.64
C THR A 106 -21.75 8.66 -8.72
N GLN A 107 -22.91 8.04 -8.46
CA GLN A 107 -24.08 8.12 -9.34
C GLN A 107 -24.63 9.55 -9.53
N LYS A 108 -24.13 10.53 -8.77
CA LYS A 108 -24.52 11.95 -8.89
C LYS A 108 -23.71 12.70 -9.96
N VAL A 109 -22.63 12.12 -10.46
CA VAL A 109 -21.81 12.71 -11.51
C VAL A 109 -22.46 12.44 -12.87
N ASP A 110 -22.53 13.46 -13.72
CA ASP A 110 -23.03 13.30 -15.08
C ASP A 110 -22.25 12.20 -15.84
N PRO A 111 -22.92 11.21 -16.45
CA PRO A 111 -22.23 10.10 -17.11
C PRO A 111 -21.30 10.53 -18.25
N ALA A 112 -21.67 11.56 -19.01
CA ALA A 112 -20.82 12.04 -20.11
C ALA A 112 -19.56 12.74 -19.58
N PHE A 113 -19.67 13.47 -18.46
CA PHE A 113 -18.51 14.01 -17.77
C PHE A 113 -17.60 12.91 -17.21
N ALA A 114 -18.17 11.89 -16.55
CA ALA A 114 -17.40 10.78 -16.00
C ALA A 114 -16.62 10.03 -17.10
N GLU A 115 -17.25 9.76 -18.24
CA GLU A 115 -16.59 9.13 -19.38
C GLU A 115 -15.47 10.02 -19.94
N LYS A 116 -15.72 11.32 -20.13
CA LYS A 116 -14.69 12.26 -20.59
C LYS A 116 -13.50 12.32 -19.63
N PHE A 117 -13.74 12.33 -18.32
CA PHE A 117 -12.68 12.34 -17.31
C PHE A 117 -11.83 11.06 -17.41
N LYS A 118 -12.48 9.89 -17.49
CA LYS A 118 -11.80 8.60 -17.66
C LYS A 118 -10.93 8.59 -18.92
N GLN A 119 -11.49 8.95 -20.07
CA GLN A 119 -10.74 9.00 -21.33
C GLN A 119 -9.56 9.99 -21.27
N THR A 120 -9.72 11.10 -20.55
CA THR A 120 -8.64 12.06 -20.33
C THR A 120 -7.50 11.45 -19.52
N LEU A 121 -7.80 10.73 -18.42
CA LEU A 121 -6.77 10.06 -17.62
C LEU A 121 -6.01 9.00 -18.43
N LEU A 122 -6.73 8.15 -19.17
CA LEU A 122 -6.15 7.07 -19.96
C LEU A 122 -5.27 7.57 -21.12
N ALA A 123 -5.50 8.80 -21.59
CA ALA A 123 -4.72 9.41 -22.67
C ALA A 123 -3.43 10.10 -22.18
N ILE A 124 -3.19 10.21 -20.87
CA ILE A 124 -2.00 10.87 -20.32
C ILE A 124 -0.75 10.04 -20.64
N THR A 125 0.27 10.70 -21.19
CA THR A 125 1.60 10.13 -21.47
C THR A 125 2.70 10.84 -20.64
N PRO A 126 3.94 10.30 -20.61
CA PRO A 126 5.08 10.95 -19.93
C PRO A 126 5.44 12.36 -20.42
N GLU A 127 4.94 12.75 -21.60
CA GLU A 127 5.12 14.04 -22.25
C GLU A 127 3.94 14.99 -21.97
N THR A 128 2.85 14.48 -21.42
CA THR A 128 1.67 15.30 -21.08
C THR A 128 2.04 16.30 -20.00
N THR A 129 1.77 17.58 -20.30
CA THR A 129 2.13 18.71 -19.44
C THR A 129 0.92 19.61 -19.20
N VAL A 130 0.91 20.26 -18.04
CA VAL A 130 -0.10 21.26 -17.66
C VAL A 130 0.59 22.47 -17.03
N GLU A 131 -0.04 23.65 -17.16
CA GLU A 131 0.35 24.84 -16.41
C GLU A 131 -0.35 24.80 -15.03
N TYR A 132 0.42 24.82 -13.95
CA TYR A 132 -0.07 24.85 -12.59
C TYR A 132 0.77 25.81 -11.75
N ASN A 133 0.13 26.79 -11.11
CA ASN A 133 0.80 27.85 -10.34
C ASN A 133 1.93 28.59 -11.09
N GLY A 134 1.79 28.76 -12.41
CA GLY A 134 2.79 29.43 -13.25
C GLY A 134 3.97 28.56 -13.68
N GLU A 135 3.93 27.26 -13.39
CA GLU A 135 4.92 26.28 -13.82
C GLU A 135 4.32 25.26 -14.77
N ARG A 136 5.10 24.89 -15.80
CA ARG A 136 4.78 23.77 -16.67
C ARG A 136 5.27 22.46 -16.05
N ILE A 137 4.34 21.64 -15.57
CA ILE A 137 4.65 20.36 -14.93
C ILE A 137 4.33 19.19 -15.85
N LYS A 138 5.12 18.11 -15.74
CA LYS A 138 4.79 16.80 -16.34
C LYS A 138 3.84 16.05 -15.41
N VAL A 139 2.65 15.71 -15.91
CA VAL A 139 1.56 15.20 -15.07
C VAL A 139 1.94 13.90 -14.37
N LEU A 140 2.40 12.89 -15.13
CA LEU A 140 2.77 11.58 -14.60
C LEU A 140 3.96 11.64 -13.63
N LYS A 141 4.98 12.43 -13.98
CA LYS A 141 6.14 12.64 -13.09
C LYS A 141 5.72 13.26 -11.76
N HIS A 142 4.84 14.27 -11.80
CA HIS A 142 4.37 14.92 -10.57
C HIS A 142 3.44 14.02 -9.75
N ALA A 143 2.66 13.16 -10.42
CA ALA A 143 1.79 12.19 -9.77
C ALA A 143 2.53 10.94 -9.25
N LEU A 144 3.83 10.80 -9.53
CA LEU A 144 4.62 9.60 -9.23
C LEU A 144 3.97 8.33 -9.80
N ALA A 145 3.49 8.41 -11.04
CA ALA A 145 2.83 7.31 -11.74
C ALA A 145 3.41 7.16 -13.16
N ASP A 146 3.38 5.94 -13.69
CA ASP A 146 3.81 5.66 -15.08
C ASP A 146 2.66 5.76 -16.09
N GLY A 147 1.42 5.80 -15.61
CA GLY A 147 0.22 5.86 -16.43
C GLY A 147 -1.03 5.53 -15.63
N TYR A 148 -2.17 5.44 -16.34
CA TYR A 148 -3.44 5.02 -15.79
C TYR A 148 -4.03 3.92 -16.67
N GLU A 149 -4.65 2.93 -16.03
CA GLU A 149 -5.34 1.84 -16.70
C GLU A 149 -6.83 1.83 -16.35
N ASP A 150 -7.62 1.25 -17.25
CA ASP A 150 -9.04 1.05 -16.98
C ASP A 150 -9.22 -0.12 -16.01
N THR A 151 -10.17 0.02 -15.09
CA THR A 151 -10.49 -1.01 -14.09
C THR A 151 -11.99 -1.22 -14.02
N LYS A 152 -12.39 -2.43 -13.64
CA LYS A 152 -13.77 -2.81 -13.41
C LYS A 152 -13.98 -3.11 -11.93
N ASP A 153 -15.23 -3.00 -11.49
CA ASP A 153 -15.60 -3.35 -10.13
C ASP A 153 -15.17 -4.78 -9.73
N ALA A 154 -15.23 -5.72 -10.67
CA ALA A 154 -14.85 -7.11 -10.47
C ALA A 154 -13.34 -7.29 -10.18
N ASP A 155 -12.47 -6.37 -10.62
CA ASP A 155 -11.04 -6.44 -10.37
C ASP A 155 -10.73 -6.26 -8.88
N PHE A 156 -11.62 -5.58 -8.14
CA PHE A 156 -11.53 -5.39 -6.69
C PHE A 156 -12.10 -6.57 -5.88
N ASN A 157 -12.57 -7.66 -6.52
CA ASN A 157 -13.06 -8.83 -5.79
C ASN A 157 -11.97 -9.46 -4.91
N ILE A 158 -10.71 -9.47 -5.36
CA ILE A 158 -9.59 -9.94 -4.53
C ILE A 158 -9.48 -9.16 -3.21
N VAL A 159 -9.66 -7.83 -3.26
CA VAL A 159 -9.65 -6.94 -2.09
C VAL A 159 -10.83 -7.28 -1.17
N ARG A 160 -12.02 -7.50 -1.73
CA ARG A 160 -13.22 -7.87 -0.95
C ARG A 160 -13.06 -9.21 -0.25
N GLU A 161 -12.55 -10.22 -0.94
CA GLU A 161 -12.33 -11.55 -0.36
C GLU A 161 -11.23 -11.50 0.70
N MET A 162 -10.14 -10.76 0.45
CA MET A 162 -9.09 -10.55 1.45
C MET A 162 -9.63 -9.84 2.70
N ALA A 163 -10.46 -8.82 2.54
CA ALA A 163 -11.08 -8.11 3.66
C ALA A 163 -11.98 -9.03 4.50
N LYS A 164 -12.71 -9.96 3.89
CA LYS A 164 -13.51 -10.97 4.61
C LYS A 164 -12.64 -11.92 5.42
N ARG A 165 -11.54 -12.41 4.85
CA ARG A 165 -10.63 -13.35 5.54
C ARG A 165 -9.90 -12.70 6.71
N THR A 166 -9.47 -11.46 6.52
CA THR A 166 -8.69 -10.69 7.51
C THR A 166 -9.55 -9.91 8.50
N ASN A 167 -10.88 -10.12 8.51
CA ASN A 167 -11.82 -9.44 9.41
C ASN A 167 -11.73 -7.90 9.33
N MET A 168 -11.66 -7.35 8.11
CA MET A 168 -11.59 -5.91 7.85
C MET A 168 -12.96 -5.31 7.50
N PRO A 169 -13.21 -4.01 7.75
CA PRO A 169 -14.46 -3.37 7.39
C PRO A 169 -14.75 -3.49 5.88
N PRO A 170 -16.02 -3.61 5.46
CA PRO A 170 -17.23 -3.68 6.29
C PRO A 170 -17.58 -5.12 6.75
N TYR A 171 -16.68 -6.10 6.60
CA TYR A 171 -16.95 -7.52 6.85
C TYR A 171 -16.60 -7.97 8.29
N GLN A 172 -16.25 -7.03 9.15
CA GLN A 172 -15.88 -7.26 10.54
C GLN A 172 -16.96 -8.04 11.30
N LYS A 173 -16.52 -9.07 12.04
CA LYS A 173 -17.30 -9.81 13.03
C LYS A 173 -16.70 -9.55 14.41
N PHE A 174 -17.56 -9.26 15.38
CA PHE A 174 -17.24 -9.01 16.79
C PHE A 174 -17.60 -10.20 17.66
#